data_AF-A0A7W1SF46-F1
#
_entry.id   AF-A0A7W1SF46-F1
#
_cell.length_a   1.000
_cell.length_b   1.000
_cell.length_c   1.000
_cell.angle_alpha   90.00
_cell.angle_beta   90.00
_cell.angle_gamma   90.00
#
_symmetry.space_group_name_H-M   'P 1'
#
loop_
_entity.id
_entity.type
_entity.pdbx_description
1 polymer ?
#
loop_
_entity_poly.entity_id
_entity_poly.type
_entity_poly.pdbx_seq_one_letter_code
_entity_poly.pdbx_strand_id
1 'polypeptide(L)'
;MEPEGVALHEAAQVRYLNYALSVITSRALPDVRDGLKPVQRRILYTMWQQNLTADVKHRKCAKVVGDVMGNYHPHGDSALYETLVRMAQSFSLRYPLVDGSGNFGSLDGDSAAAMRYTECRLARISDEILAEIDQATVHFRPNYDGTRTEPVVLPSRIPNLMINGATGIAVGMATNIPPHNLNEVCTALIKLLGNPDLTAVQLCRYVKGPDFPTGGQMLNSPDELKEIYKTGSG
;
A
#
# COMPACT_ATOMS: atom_id res chain seq x y z
N MET A 1 39.87 -12.90 -23.20
CA MET A 1 39.31 -13.52 -21.99
C MET A 1 38.18 -14.40 -22.51
N GLU A 2 38.37 -15.72 -22.51
CA GLU A 2 37.29 -16.62 -22.92
C GLU A 2 36.14 -16.48 -21.91
N PRO A 3 34.88 -16.45 -22.36
CA PRO A 3 33.75 -16.40 -21.46
C PRO A 3 33.74 -17.68 -20.61
N GLU A 4 33.84 -17.50 -19.31
CA GLU A 4 33.75 -18.59 -18.34
C GLU A 4 32.34 -19.20 -18.44
N GLY A 5 32.26 -20.46 -18.88
CA GLY A 5 30.99 -21.17 -19.01
C GLY A 5 30.43 -21.49 -17.63
N VAL A 6 29.16 -21.15 -17.40
CA VAL A 6 28.44 -21.52 -16.15
C VAL A 6 27.46 -22.65 -16.44
N ALA A 7 27.29 -23.57 -15.49
CA ALA A 7 26.30 -24.63 -15.65
C ALA A 7 24.88 -24.04 -15.66
N LEU A 8 24.05 -24.49 -16.61
CA LEU A 8 22.69 -23.94 -16.79
C LEU A 8 21.85 -24.04 -15.50
N HIS A 9 21.94 -25.16 -14.79
CA HIS A 9 21.16 -25.38 -13.57
C HIS A 9 21.55 -24.41 -12.45
N GLU A 10 22.84 -24.15 -12.27
CA GLU A 10 23.35 -23.18 -11.27
C GLU A 10 22.90 -21.76 -11.62
N ALA A 11 23.07 -21.36 -12.89
CA ALA A 11 22.65 -20.03 -13.34
C ALA A 11 21.14 -19.83 -13.23
N ALA A 12 20.34 -20.84 -13.59
CA ALA A 12 18.90 -20.78 -13.46
C ALA A 12 18.47 -20.65 -11.99
N GLN A 13 19.05 -21.46 -11.09
CA GLN A 13 18.76 -21.42 -9.66
C GLN A 13 19.08 -20.05 -9.05
N VAL A 14 20.30 -19.53 -9.28
CA VAL A 14 20.74 -18.25 -8.71
C VAL A 14 19.88 -17.09 -9.23
N ARG A 15 19.64 -17.03 -10.55
CA ARG A 15 18.84 -15.96 -11.16
C ARG A 15 17.39 -16.02 -10.71
N TYR A 16 16.81 -17.21 -10.63
CA TYR A 16 15.44 -17.40 -10.15
C TYR A 16 15.30 -17.00 -8.68
N LEU A 17 16.23 -17.41 -7.81
CA LEU A 17 16.20 -17.08 -6.38
C LEU A 17 16.28 -15.56 -6.16
N ASN A 18 17.20 -14.89 -6.86
CA ASN A 18 17.36 -13.43 -6.77
C ASN A 18 16.11 -12.70 -7.24
N TYR A 19 15.51 -13.15 -8.35
CA TYR A 19 14.25 -12.61 -8.83
C TYR A 19 13.11 -12.83 -7.82
N ALA A 20 12.95 -14.06 -7.32
CA ALA A 20 11.92 -14.43 -6.36
C ALA A 20 12.00 -13.60 -5.07
N LEU A 21 13.20 -13.49 -4.49
CA LEU A 21 13.44 -12.70 -3.29
C LEU A 21 13.14 -11.21 -3.51
N SER A 22 13.55 -10.66 -4.66
CA SER A 22 13.25 -9.27 -5.03
C SER A 22 11.73 -9.03 -5.18
N VAL A 23 11.00 -9.94 -5.83
CA VAL A 23 9.54 -9.82 -6.03
C VAL A 23 8.80 -9.87 -4.69
N ILE A 24 9.19 -10.79 -3.80
CA ILE A 24 8.56 -10.98 -2.49
C ILE A 24 8.78 -9.75 -1.60
N THR A 25 10.04 -9.32 -1.46
CA THR A 25 10.41 -8.28 -0.49
C THR A 25 10.16 -6.85 -0.97
N SER A 26 10.19 -6.62 -2.29
CA SER A 26 10.29 -5.27 -2.84
C SER A 26 9.17 -4.90 -3.83
N ARG A 27 8.15 -5.76 -4.01
CA ARG A 27 7.10 -5.50 -5.01
C ARG A 27 5.70 -5.87 -4.56
N ALA A 28 5.47 -7.16 -4.31
CA ALA A 28 4.11 -7.70 -4.34
C ALA A 28 3.34 -7.58 -3.02
N LEU A 29 4.04 -7.70 -1.89
CA LEU A 29 3.43 -7.73 -0.57
C LEU A 29 3.55 -6.38 0.15
N PRO A 30 2.55 -6.00 0.96
CA PRO A 30 2.62 -4.82 1.82
C PRO A 30 3.57 -5.06 3.00
N ASP A 31 4.10 -3.98 3.59
CA ASP A 31 4.71 -4.05 4.92
C ASP A 31 3.62 -4.06 5.99
N VAL A 32 3.73 -4.91 7.00
CA VAL A 32 2.69 -5.04 8.03
C VAL A 32 2.53 -3.80 8.91
N ARG A 33 3.57 -2.96 8.97
CA ARG A 33 3.61 -1.77 9.85
C ARG A 33 2.82 -0.60 9.27
N ASP A 34 2.95 -0.36 7.96
CA ASP A 34 2.27 0.76 7.28
C ASP A 34 1.20 0.33 6.28
N GLY A 35 1.09 -0.97 5.99
CA GLY A 35 0.12 -1.53 5.04
C GLY A 35 0.39 -1.17 3.59
N LEU A 36 1.57 -0.67 3.23
CA LEU A 36 1.87 -0.17 1.89
C LEU A 36 2.86 -1.06 1.16
N LYS A 37 2.64 -1.21 -0.14
CA LYS A 37 3.64 -1.71 -1.06
C LYS A 37 4.69 -0.63 -1.35
N PRO A 38 5.92 -1.00 -1.74
CA PRO A 38 6.98 -0.02 -2.01
C PRO A 38 6.60 1.08 -3.01
N VAL A 39 5.84 0.74 -4.06
CA VAL A 39 5.38 1.72 -5.06
C VAL A 39 4.42 2.76 -4.45
N GLN A 40 3.49 2.33 -3.60
CA GLN A 40 2.54 3.23 -2.93
C GLN A 40 3.26 4.16 -1.96
N ARG A 41 4.21 3.61 -1.19
CA ARG A 41 5.06 4.37 -0.27
C ARG A 41 5.85 5.47 -0.98
N ARG A 42 6.48 5.14 -2.10
CA ARG A 42 7.25 6.09 -2.92
C ARG A 42 6.38 7.20 -3.50
N ILE A 43 5.14 6.89 -3.92
CA ILE A 43 4.16 7.90 -4.37
C ILE A 43 3.83 8.86 -3.23
N LEU A 44 3.40 8.35 -2.06
CA LEU A 44 3.06 9.20 -0.92
C LEU A 44 4.23 10.05 -0.44
N TYR A 45 5.42 9.45 -0.33
CA TYR A 45 6.63 10.16 0.08
C TYR A 45 7.01 11.26 -0.91
N THR A 46 6.93 11.00 -2.21
CA THR A 46 7.23 12.01 -3.23
C THR A 46 6.23 13.16 -3.18
N MET A 47 4.94 12.86 -3.00
CA MET A 47 3.91 13.89 -2.86
C MET A 47 4.13 14.74 -1.60
N TRP A 48 4.52 14.11 -0.49
CA TRP A 48 4.88 14.80 0.75
C TRP A 48 6.10 15.72 0.54
N GLN A 49 7.18 15.24 -0.08
CA GLN A 49 8.37 16.06 -0.40
C GLN A 49 8.05 17.25 -1.30
N GLN A 50 7.01 17.14 -2.13
CA GLN A 50 6.52 18.20 -3.00
C GLN A 50 5.57 19.20 -2.30
N ASN A 51 5.32 18.99 -1.00
CA ASN A 51 4.34 19.71 -0.19
C ASN A 51 2.93 19.67 -0.80
N LEU A 52 2.54 18.53 -1.39
CA LEU A 52 1.21 18.30 -1.96
C LEU A 52 0.21 17.82 -0.91
N THR A 53 0.09 18.56 0.19
CA THR A 53 -0.86 18.27 1.28
C THR A 53 -2.32 18.43 0.83
N ALA A 54 -3.26 18.01 1.68
CA ALA A 54 -4.68 18.07 1.37
C ALA A 54 -5.24 19.50 1.22
N ASP A 55 -4.53 20.53 1.65
CA ASP A 55 -4.99 21.93 1.59
C ASP A 55 -4.53 22.67 0.33
N VAL A 56 -3.52 22.16 -0.38
CA VAL A 56 -2.97 22.86 -1.54
C VAL A 56 -3.73 22.52 -2.83
N LYS A 57 -3.48 23.31 -3.88
CA LYS A 57 -4.02 23.02 -5.22
C LYS A 57 -3.49 21.69 -5.75
N HIS A 58 -4.34 20.94 -6.44
CA HIS A 58 -3.94 19.76 -7.19
C HIS A 58 -2.80 20.05 -8.18
N ARG A 59 -1.95 19.04 -8.39
CA ARG A 59 -0.85 19.07 -9.36
C ARG A 59 -1.03 17.97 -10.39
N LYS A 60 -0.60 18.21 -11.63
CA LYS A 60 -0.65 17.22 -12.70
C LYS A 60 -0.05 15.88 -12.27
N CYS A 61 -0.79 14.79 -12.45
CA CYS A 61 -0.33 13.44 -12.12
C CYS A 61 0.98 13.10 -12.83
N ALA A 62 1.15 13.56 -14.08
CA ALA A 62 2.38 13.40 -14.85
C ALA A 62 3.63 13.93 -14.11
N LYS A 63 3.52 15.02 -13.36
CA LYS A 63 4.65 15.58 -12.59
C LYS A 63 5.00 14.69 -11.40
N VAL A 64 3.99 14.22 -10.66
CA VAL A 64 4.21 13.30 -9.52
C VAL A 64 4.81 11.98 -10.02
N VAL A 65 4.23 11.37 -11.04
CA VAL A 65 4.71 10.09 -11.62
C VAL A 65 6.15 10.22 -12.12
N GLY A 66 6.46 11.29 -12.86
CA GLY A 66 7.82 11.54 -13.35
C GLY A 66 8.84 11.69 -12.23
N ASP A 67 8.49 12.38 -11.15
CA ASP A 67 9.40 12.56 -10.01
C ASP A 67 9.55 11.28 -9.19
N VAL A 68 8.51 10.46 -9.03
CA VAL A 68 8.64 9.15 -8.38
C VAL A 68 9.56 8.25 -9.21
N MET A 69 9.36 8.22 -10.53
CA MET A 69 10.12 7.40 -11.45
C MET A 69 11.61 7.79 -11.43
N GLY A 70 11.91 9.08 -11.58
CA GLY A 70 13.27 9.59 -11.67
C GLY A 70 14.05 9.58 -10.35
N ASN A 71 13.38 9.57 -9.20
CA ASN A 71 14.05 9.64 -7.89
C ASN A 71 14.06 8.31 -7.12
N TYR A 72 13.02 7.48 -7.24
CA TYR A 72 12.82 6.35 -6.32
C TYR A 72 12.41 5.03 -6.98
N HIS A 73 11.71 5.06 -8.12
CA HIS A 73 11.09 3.87 -8.70
C HIS A 73 11.49 3.69 -10.17
N PRO A 74 12.62 2.99 -10.48
CA PRO A 74 13.19 2.88 -11.83
C PRO A 74 12.43 1.85 -12.69
N HIS A 75 11.11 1.99 -12.76
CA HIS A 75 10.20 1.15 -13.54
C HIS A 75 9.21 2.03 -14.31
N GLY A 76 8.46 1.43 -15.24
CA GLY A 76 7.58 2.15 -16.16
C GLY A 76 6.57 3.07 -15.47
N ASP A 77 6.32 4.22 -16.10
CA ASP A 77 5.37 5.24 -15.69
C ASP A 77 3.93 4.73 -15.64
N SER A 78 3.52 3.83 -16.54
CA SER A 78 2.17 3.24 -16.54
C SER A 78 1.81 2.59 -15.22
N ALA A 79 2.68 1.73 -14.68
CA ALA A 79 2.42 1.03 -13.41
C ALA A 79 2.36 1.99 -12.22
N LEU A 80 3.18 3.06 -12.24
CA LEU A 80 3.14 4.12 -11.24
C LEU A 80 1.82 4.89 -11.30
N TYR A 81 1.40 5.26 -12.52
CA TYR A 81 0.16 5.99 -12.72
C TYR A 81 -1.07 5.16 -12.36
N GLU A 82 -1.12 3.89 -12.75
CA GLU A 82 -2.18 2.95 -12.36
C GLU A 82 -2.26 2.80 -10.84
N THR A 83 -1.11 2.71 -10.16
CA THR A 83 -1.07 2.67 -8.69
C THR A 83 -1.63 3.95 -8.08
N LEU A 84 -1.23 5.11 -8.60
CA LEU A 84 -1.71 6.42 -8.14
C LEU A 84 -3.23 6.54 -8.36
N VAL A 85 -3.72 6.14 -9.53
CA VAL A 85 -5.15 6.13 -9.86
C VAL A 85 -5.92 5.27 -8.86
N ARG A 86 -5.46 4.02 -8.61
CA ARG A 86 -6.10 3.13 -7.63
C ARG A 86 -6.13 3.73 -6.22
N MET A 87 -5.10 4.47 -5.84
CA MET A 87 -5.04 5.14 -4.53
C MET A 87 -6.04 6.31 -4.38
N ALA A 88 -6.59 6.79 -5.50
CA ALA A 88 -7.60 7.85 -5.53
C ALA A 88 -9.04 7.34 -5.74
N GLN A 89 -9.21 6.07 -6.13
CA GLN A 89 -10.52 5.48 -6.38
C GLN A 89 -11.23 5.09 -5.08
N SER A 90 -12.31 5.81 -4.73
CA SER A 90 -13.15 5.53 -3.56
C SER A 90 -13.91 4.20 -3.62
N PHE A 91 -14.06 3.62 -4.81
CA PHE A 91 -14.63 2.28 -4.99
C PHE A 91 -13.58 1.16 -4.90
N SER A 92 -12.29 1.50 -4.90
CA SER A 92 -11.19 0.53 -4.78
C SER A 92 -10.60 0.50 -3.37
N LEU A 93 -10.46 1.66 -2.73
CA LEU A 93 -10.00 1.81 -1.35
C LEU A 93 -11.10 2.34 -0.45
N ARG A 94 -11.22 1.78 0.75
CA ARG A 94 -12.18 2.24 1.75
C ARG A 94 -11.90 3.67 2.22
N TYR A 95 -10.62 4.01 2.32
CA TYR A 95 -10.11 5.35 2.64
C TYR A 95 -9.01 5.72 1.63
N PRO A 96 -9.36 6.41 0.52
CA PRO A 96 -8.39 6.86 -0.48
C PRO A 96 -7.25 7.66 0.15
N LEU A 97 -6.03 7.42 -0.33
CA LEU A 97 -4.81 8.08 0.15
C LEU A 97 -4.39 9.25 -0.75
N VAL A 98 -4.99 9.34 -1.94
CA VAL A 98 -4.79 10.40 -2.92
C VAL A 98 -6.15 11.05 -3.19
N ASP A 99 -6.18 12.38 -3.20
CA ASP A 99 -7.32 13.17 -3.68
C ASP A 99 -7.06 13.52 -5.15
N GLY A 100 -7.95 13.07 -6.03
CA GLY A 100 -7.81 13.15 -7.47
C GLY A 100 -8.81 14.12 -8.09
N SER A 101 -8.38 14.88 -9.09
CA SER A 101 -9.22 15.77 -9.90
C SER A 101 -9.13 15.38 -11.39
N GLY A 102 -10.30 15.11 -11.98
CA GLY A 102 -10.45 14.60 -13.35
C GLY A 102 -11.08 13.20 -13.38
N ASN A 103 -10.97 12.51 -14.51
CA ASN A 103 -11.50 11.15 -14.65
C ASN A 103 -10.47 10.11 -14.15
N PHE A 104 -10.77 9.48 -13.01
CA PHE A 104 -10.00 8.41 -12.39
C PHE A 104 -10.62 7.01 -12.60
N GLY A 105 -11.49 6.88 -13.61
CA GLY A 105 -12.23 5.67 -13.91
C GLY A 105 -13.53 5.54 -13.12
N SER A 106 -14.28 4.47 -13.38
CA SER A 106 -15.60 4.22 -12.80
C SER A 106 -15.75 2.76 -12.36
N LEU A 107 -16.79 2.49 -11.56
CA LEU A 107 -17.24 1.14 -11.22
C LEU A 107 -17.70 0.35 -12.46
N ASP A 108 -18.18 1.05 -13.49
CA ASP A 108 -18.68 0.45 -14.73
C ASP A 108 -17.55 -0.06 -15.65
N GLY A 109 -16.29 0.13 -15.24
CA GLY A 109 -15.11 -0.37 -15.93
C GLY A 109 -14.45 0.64 -16.86
N ASP A 110 -14.90 1.91 -16.84
CA ASP A 110 -14.23 2.96 -17.61
C ASP A 110 -12.82 3.18 -17.08
N SER A 111 -11.85 3.21 -17.99
CA SER A 111 -10.48 3.51 -17.65
C SER A 111 -10.30 4.98 -17.26
N ALA A 112 -9.33 5.24 -16.38
CA ALA A 112 -8.93 6.61 -16.05
C ALA A 112 -8.41 7.35 -17.30
N ALA A 113 -8.60 8.67 -17.33
CA ALA A 113 -7.95 9.50 -18.33
C ALA A 113 -6.43 9.45 -18.17
N ALA A 114 -5.67 9.77 -19.24
CA ALA A 114 -4.22 9.80 -19.17
C ALA A 114 -3.69 10.84 -18.17
N MET A 115 -2.51 10.57 -17.58
CA MET A 115 -1.88 11.39 -16.51
C MET A 115 -1.61 12.86 -16.86
N ARG A 116 -1.68 13.23 -18.14
CA ARG A 116 -1.59 14.62 -18.63
C ARG A 116 -2.86 15.44 -18.37
N TYR A 117 -4.00 14.77 -18.19
CA TYR A 117 -5.29 15.41 -17.94
C TYR A 117 -5.62 15.46 -16.45
N THR A 118 -5.31 14.40 -15.71
CA THR A 118 -5.62 14.29 -14.28
C THR A 118 -4.66 15.07 -13.41
N GLU A 119 -5.16 15.49 -12.25
CA GLU A 119 -4.39 16.16 -11.20
C GLU A 119 -4.62 15.45 -9.87
N CYS A 120 -3.67 15.52 -8.95
CA CYS A 120 -3.74 14.89 -7.65
C CYS A 120 -3.07 15.73 -6.54
N ARG A 121 -3.43 15.42 -5.30
CA ARG A 121 -2.77 15.82 -4.05
C ARG A 121 -2.99 14.72 -3.01
N LEU A 122 -2.34 14.81 -1.85
CA LEU A 122 -2.58 13.86 -0.76
C LEU A 122 -4.02 14.02 -0.25
N ALA A 123 -4.69 12.90 0.01
CA ALA A 123 -5.94 12.94 0.76
C ALA A 123 -5.64 13.29 2.22
N ARG A 124 -6.59 13.92 2.93
CA ARG A 124 -6.41 14.35 4.33
C ARG A 124 -5.92 13.23 5.25
N ILE A 125 -6.43 12.00 5.08
CA ILE A 125 -6.04 10.85 5.90
C ILE A 125 -4.55 10.48 5.75
N SER A 126 -3.94 10.83 4.61
CA SER A 126 -2.51 10.56 4.38
C SER A 126 -1.61 11.43 5.23
N ASP A 127 -2.10 12.55 5.78
CA ASP A 127 -1.35 13.35 6.74
C ASP A 127 -1.03 12.50 7.99
N GLU A 128 -1.96 11.66 8.46
CA GLU A 128 -1.74 10.74 9.59
C GLU A 128 -0.75 9.60 9.25
N ILE A 129 -0.57 9.30 7.97
CA ILE A 129 0.40 8.30 7.52
C ILE A 129 1.82 8.87 7.48
N LEU A 130 1.93 10.14 7.07
CA LEU A 130 3.20 10.82 6.77
C LEU A 130 3.69 11.75 7.90
N ALA A 131 2.85 12.04 8.90
CA ALA A 131 3.21 12.86 10.03
C ALA A 131 4.52 12.40 10.67
N GLU A 132 5.37 13.36 11.06
CA GLU A 132 6.63 13.13 11.79
C GLU A 132 7.72 12.38 11.00
N ILE A 133 7.56 12.22 9.68
CA ILE A 133 8.58 11.57 8.84
C ILE A 133 9.91 12.33 8.78
N ASP A 134 9.89 13.65 9.02
CA ASP A 134 11.06 14.54 9.11
C ASP A 134 11.72 14.54 10.50
N GLN A 135 11.13 13.84 11.48
CA GLN A 135 11.61 13.79 12.87
C GLN A 135 12.43 12.52 13.17
N ALA A 136 13.03 11.90 12.15
CA ALA A 136 13.83 10.69 12.28
C ALA A 136 13.10 9.51 12.97
N THR A 137 11.79 9.41 12.76
CA THR A 137 10.91 8.39 13.36
C THR A 137 11.01 7.02 12.70
N VAL A 138 11.54 6.96 11.49
CA VAL A 138 11.69 5.73 10.69
C VAL A 138 13.07 5.64 10.06
N HIS A 139 13.52 4.41 9.78
CA HIS A 139 14.75 4.20 9.05
C HIS A 139 14.60 4.60 7.57
N PHE A 140 15.66 5.21 7.06
CA PHE A 140 15.82 5.53 5.64
C PHE A 140 16.90 4.64 5.03
N ARG A 141 16.79 4.40 3.73
CA ARG A 141 17.81 3.71 2.93
C ARG A 141 18.16 4.54 1.69
N PRO A 142 19.35 4.37 1.10
CA PRO A 142 19.64 4.94 -0.21
C PRO A 142 18.63 4.47 -1.27
N ASN A 143 18.32 5.35 -2.21
CA ASN A 143 17.55 5.00 -3.41
C ASN A 143 18.41 4.15 -4.38
N TYR A 144 17.85 3.80 -5.55
CA TYR A 144 18.48 2.86 -6.47
C TYR A 144 19.83 3.32 -7.06
N ASP A 145 20.09 4.63 -7.13
CA ASP A 145 21.34 5.21 -7.65
C ASP A 145 22.21 5.85 -6.55
N GLY A 146 21.79 5.76 -5.28
CA GLY A 146 22.51 6.29 -4.12
C GLY A 146 22.53 7.81 -4.01
N THR A 147 21.83 8.56 -4.86
CA THR A 147 21.82 10.04 -4.84
C THR A 147 20.85 10.63 -3.81
N ARG A 148 19.87 9.84 -3.37
CA ARG A 148 18.83 10.23 -2.41
C ARG A 148 18.58 9.12 -1.39
N THR A 149 17.77 9.44 -0.39
CA THR A 149 17.27 8.46 0.57
C THR A 149 15.76 8.35 0.50
N GLU A 150 15.23 7.16 0.75
CA GLU A 150 13.79 6.88 0.86
C GLU A 150 13.47 6.16 2.19
N PRO A 151 12.27 6.38 2.76
CA PRO A 151 11.86 5.68 3.96
C PRO A 151 11.63 4.19 3.69
N VAL A 152 12.05 3.33 4.61
CA VAL A 152 11.78 1.89 4.53
C VAL A 152 10.29 1.61 4.76
N VAL A 153 9.70 2.30 5.74
CA VAL A 153 8.27 2.34 6.07
C VAL A 153 7.85 3.77 6.38
N LEU A 154 6.55 4.08 6.29
CA LEU A 154 6.03 5.37 6.77
C LEU A 154 5.68 5.31 8.26
N PRO A 155 5.72 6.44 9.00
CA PRO A 155 5.40 6.47 10.43
C PRO A 155 4.04 5.87 10.77
N SER A 156 3.02 6.11 9.95
CA SER A 156 1.69 5.48 10.00
C SER A 156 1.02 5.47 11.38
N ARG A 157 0.37 6.59 11.74
CA ARG A 157 -0.42 6.70 12.99
C ARG A 157 -1.78 6.02 12.94
N ILE A 158 -2.15 5.49 11.77
CA ILE A 158 -3.38 4.74 11.54
C ILE A 158 -3.06 3.32 11.07
N PRO A 159 -3.87 2.31 11.41
CA PRO A 159 -3.63 0.93 11.02
C PRO A 159 -4.03 0.69 9.54
N ASN A 160 -3.30 1.31 8.61
CA ASN A 160 -3.64 1.37 7.19
C ASN A 160 -3.82 -0.03 6.55
N LEU A 161 -3.00 -1.01 6.93
CA LEU A 161 -3.13 -2.40 6.46
C LEU A 161 -4.54 -2.94 6.70
N MET A 162 -5.11 -2.67 7.89
CA MET A 162 -6.42 -3.21 8.27
C MET A 162 -7.55 -2.40 7.64
N ILE A 163 -7.45 -1.08 7.61
CA ILE A 163 -8.56 -0.22 7.17
C ILE A 163 -8.71 -0.16 5.65
N ASN A 164 -7.60 -0.32 4.90
CA ASN A 164 -7.62 -0.32 3.43
C ASN A 164 -7.40 -1.70 2.82
N GLY A 165 -6.92 -2.66 3.61
CA GLY A 165 -6.59 -3.98 3.11
C GLY A 165 -5.37 -3.98 2.18
N ALA A 166 -5.08 -5.14 1.62
CA ALA A 166 -4.03 -5.30 0.63
C ALA A 166 -4.25 -6.58 -0.18
N THR A 167 -4.03 -6.49 -1.49
CA THR A 167 -4.03 -7.66 -2.37
C THR A 167 -2.68 -7.72 -3.09
N GLY A 168 -2.06 -8.89 -3.17
CA GLY A 168 -0.75 -9.05 -3.80
C GLY A 168 -0.43 -10.49 -4.14
N ILE A 169 0.30 -10.69 -5.24
CA ILE A 169 0.75 -12.01 -5.70
C ILE A 169 2.26 -11.91 -5.90
N ALA A 170 3.00 -12.70 -5.13
CA ALA A 170 4.46 -12.81 -5.21
C ALA A 170 4.84 -14.20 -5.74
N VAL A 171 6.15 -14.49 -5.79
CA VAL A 171 6.62 -15.82 -6.16
C VAL A 171 6.32 -16.80 -5.02
N GLY A 172 5.41 -17.75 -5.27
CA GLY A 172 5.05 -18.81 -4.31
C GLY A 172 4.14 -18.40 -3.16
N MET A 173 3.62 -17.15 -3.14
CA MET A 173 2.71 -16.68 -2.09
C MET A 173 1.78 -15.58 -2.61
N ALA A 174 0.63 -15.46 -1.96
CA ALA A 174 -0.33 -14.41 -2.24
C ALA A 174 -0.93 -13.87 -0.93
N THR A 175 -1.44 -12.65 -0.98
CA THR A 175 -2.17 -12.02 0.13
C THR A 175 -3.44 -11.39 -0.42
N ASN A 176 -4.52 -11.50 0.35
CA ASN A 176 -5.76 -10.78 0.12
C ASN A 176 -6.40 -10.45 1.46
N ILE A 177 -6.20 -9.23 1.92
CA ILE A 177 -6.71 -8.71 3.19
C ILE A 177 -7.82 -7.72 2.83
N PRO A 178 -9.07 -7.95 3.25
CA PRO A 178 -10.15 -7.02 2.98
C PRO A 178 -10.08 -5.78 3.91
N PRO A 179 -10.64 -4.63 3.49
CA PRO A 179 -10.68 -3.42 4.31
C PRO A 179 -11.61 -3.57 5.51
N HIS A 180 -11.37 -2.77 6.55
CA HIS A 180 -12.16 -2.75 7.79
C HIS A 180 -12.51 -1.33 8.19
N ASN A 181 -13.53 -1.20 9.04
CA ASN A 181 -13.95 0.10 9.55
C ASN A 181 -12.91 0.69 10.52
N LEU A 182 -12.48 1.94 10.29
CA LEU A 182 -11.47 2.61 11.12
C LEU A 182 -11.83 2.65 12.61
N ASN A 183 -13.09 2.93 12.95
CA ASN A 183 -13.51 3.04 14.34
C ASN A 183 -13.48 1.69 15.06
N GLU A 184 -13.90 0.61 14.37
CA GLU A 184 -13.85 -0.75 14.92
C GLU A 184 -12.41 -1.19 15.17
N VAL A 185 -11.53 -0.98 14.19
CA VAL A 185 -10.10 -1.34 14.32
C VAL A 185 -9.44 -0.53 15.44
N CYS A 186 -9.61 0.79 15.48
CA CYS A 186 -9.05 1.63 16.55
C CYS A 186 -9.60 1.25 17.92
N THR A 187 -10.89 0.92 18.03
CA THR A 187 -11.49 0.42 19.28
C THR A 187 -10.81 -0.88 19.73
N ALA A 188 -10.62 -1.82 18.82
CA ALA A 188 -9.94 -3.09 19.11
C ALA A 188 -8.48 -2.87 19.56
N LEU A 189 -7.76 -1.98 18.89
CA LEU A 189 -6.38 -1.62 19.27
C LEU A 189 -6.30 -0.99 20.66
N ILE A 190 -7.21 -0.06 21.00
CA ILE A 190 -7.27 0.53 22.35
C ILE A 190 -7.54 -0.55 23.42
N LYS A 191 -8.39 -1.54 23.12
CA LYS A 191 -8.64 -2.66 24.03
C LYS A 191 -7.43 -3.58 24.17
N LEU A 192 -6.72 -3.84 23.08
CA LEU A 192 -5.49 -4.63 23.08
C LEU A 192 -4.36 -3.93 23.85
N LEU A 193 -4.25 -2.60 23.77
CA LEU A 193 -3.31 -1.82 24.60
C LEU A 193 -3.61 -1.95 26.10
N GLY A 194 -4.89 -2.00 26.48
CA GLY A 194 -5.30 -2.19 27.87
C GLY A 194 -5.20 -3.63 28.37
N ASN A 195 -5.22 -4.62 27.46
CA ASN A 195 -5.06 -6.04 27.76
C ASN A 195 -4.36 -6.76 26.60
N PRO A 196 -3.03 -6.90 26.64
CA PRO A 196 -2.25 -7.55 25.59
C PRO A 196 -2.55 -9.04 25.38
N ASP A 197 -3.20 -9.70 26.34
CA ASP A 197 -3.54 -11.13 26.26
C ASP A 197 -4.85 -11.39 25.49
N LEU A 198 -5.50 -10.35 24.95
CA LEU A 198 -6.68 -10.50 24.12
C LEU A 198 -6.36 -11.30 22.85
N THR A 199 -7.06 -12.43 22.70
CA THR A 199 -6.99 -13.27 21.51
C THR A 199 -7.71 -12.64 20.32
N ALA A 200 -7.33 -13.04 19.10
CA ALA A 200 -8.02 -12.61 17.87
C ALA A 200 -9.54 -12.82 17.94
N VAL A 201 -9.98 -13.96 18.50
CA VAL A 201 -11.40 -14.30 18.69
C VAL A 201 -12.10 -13.33 19.65
N GLN A 202 -11.42 -12.88 20.71
CA GLN A 202 -11.98 -11.89 21.63
C GLN A 202 -12.05 -10.49 21.00
N LEU A 203 -11.10 -10.15 20.13
CA LEU A 203 -11.09 -8.89 19.38
C LEU A 203 -12.24 -8.80 18.36
N CYS A 204 -12.79 -9.93 17.91
CA CYS A 204 -13.99 -9.98 17.06
C CYS A 204 -15.25 -9.38 17.71
N ARG A 205 -15.23 -9.13 19.04
CA ARG A 205 -16.29 -8.36 19.72
C ARG A 205 -16.30 -6.89 19.29
N TYR A 206 -15.17 -6.38 18.81
CA TYR A 206 -14.97 -4.98 18.42
C TYR A 206 -14.85 -4.83 16.91
N VAL A 207 -14.19 -5.78 16.22
CA VAL A 207 -14.12 -5.85 14.76
C VAL A 207 -15.13 -6.88 14.28
N LYS A 208 -16.25 -6.43 13.72
CA LYS A 208 -17.38 -7.32 13.38
C LYS A 208 -17.16 -8.07 12.07
N GLY A 209 -16.34 -7.52 11.20
CA GLY A 209 -16.07 -8.04 9.86
C GLY A 209 -15.42 -6.99 8.97
N PRO A 210 -15.17 -7.34 7.71
CA PRO A 210 -14.74 -6.38 6.69
C PRO A 210 -15.78 -5.28 6.41
N ASP A 211 -15.31 -4.12 5.97
CA ASP A 211 -16.11 -2.96 5.55
C ASP A 211 -15.68 -2.53 4.13
N PHE A 212 -16.35 -3.07 3.11
CA PHE A 212 -16.00 -2.82 1.72
C PHE A 212 -16.44 -1.42 1.25
N PRO A 213 -15.64 -0.72 0.41
CA PRO A 213 -16.00 0.59 -0.12
C PRO A 213 -17.31 0.61 -0.93
N THR A 214 -17.66 -0.53 -1.54
CA THR A 214 -18.87 -0.71 -2.35
C THR A 214 -20.08 -1.16 -1.53
N GLY A 215 -19.92 -1.36 -0.22
CA GLY A 215 -20.92 -2.03 0.61
C GLY A 215 -21.11 -3.49 0.21
N GLY A 216 -22.31 -4.02 0.46
CA GLY A 216 -22.69 -5.41 0.22
C GLY A 216 -23.26 -6.08 1.47
N GLN A 217 -23.67 -7.34 1.33
CA GLN A 217 -24.12 -8.17 2.44
C GLN A 217 -23.10 -9.28 2.68
N MET A 218 -22.59 -9.36 3.91
CA MET A 218 -21.72 -10.44 4.35
C MET A 218 -22.59 -11.66 4.71
N LEU A 219 -22.30 -12.79 4.07
CA LEU A 219 -23.02 -14.05 4.28
C LEU A 219 -22.34 -14.95 5.31
N ASN A 220 -21.08 -14.67 5.65
CA ASN A 220 -20.33 -15.41 6.65
C ASN A 220 -21.01 -15.30 8.02
N SER A 221 -21.09 -16.43 8.71
CA SER A 221 -21.51 -16.47 10.11
C SER A 221 -20.44 -15.84 11.02
N PRO A 222 -20.82 -15.38 12.22
CA PRO A 222 -19.85 -14.87 13.20
C PRO A 222 -18.77 -15.88 13.59
N ASP A 223 -19.05 -17.18 13.51
CA ASP A 223 -18.07 -18.23 13.85
C ASP A 223 -17.08 -18.48 12.72
N GLU A 224 -17.52 -18.39 11.46
CA GLU A 224 -16.61 -18.42 10.29
C GLU A 224 -15.65 -17.23 10.32
N LEU A 225 -16.14 -16.02 10.61
CA LEU A 225 -15.29 -14.83 10.72
C LEU A 225 -14.23 -14.97 11.83
N LYS A 226 -14.60 -15.54 12.98
CA LYS A 226 -13.63 -15.81 14.06
C LYS A 226 -12.54 -16.78 13.62
N GLU A 227 -12.89 -17.83 12.88
CA GLU A 227 -11.90 -18.80 12.39
C GLU A 227 -10.98 -18.19 11.32
N ILE A 228 -11.54 -17.38 10.41
CA ILE A 228 -10.76 -16.60 9.43
C ILE A 228 -9.77 -15.69 10.15
N TYR A 229 -10.21 -14.92 11.15
CA TYR A 229 -9.32 -14.03 11.89
C TYR A 229 -8.29 -14.75 12.78
N LYS A 230 -8.59 -15.98 13.21
CA LYS A 230 -7.67 -16.81 13.98
C LYS A 230 -6.58 -17.45 13.12
N THR A 231 -6.92 -17.88 11.91
CA THR A 231 -6.03 -18.65 11.02
C THR A 231 -5.38 -17.81 9.92
N GLY A 232 -5.99 -16.68 9.57
CA GLY A 232 -5.60 -15.82 8.45
C GLY A 232 -6.12 -16.29 7.09
N SER A 233 -7.02 -17.28 7.03
CA SER A 233 -7.57 -17.84 5.79
C SER A 233 -9.01 -18.30 5.94
N GLY A 234 -9.81 -18.13 4.89
CA GLY A 234 -11.15 -18.72 4.73
C GLY A 234 -12.05 -17.86 3.84
#